data_AF-A0A934QGE7-F1
#
_entry.id   AF-A0A934QGE7-F1
#
_cell.length_a   1.000
_cell.length_b   1.000
_cell.length_c   1.000
_cell.angle_alpha   90.00
_cell.angle_beta   90.00
_cell.angle_gamma   90.00
#
_symmetry.space_group_name_H-M   'P 1'
#
loop_
_entity.id
_entity.type
_entity.pdbx_description
1 polymer ?
#
loop_
_entity_poly.entity_id
_entity_poly.type
_entity_poly.pdbx_seq_one_letter_code
_entity_poly.pdbx_strand_id
1 'polypeptide(L)'
;MSGDTEDKEAPGVYLLDPEDRWRLIHEDRGGDYHLHDIKEAFALGTRAQGEDGLPLLALSRAEARQLKALADAQAFDHEEGLVALAADIAQIARELPRTMTQLQLRQVF
;
A
#
# COMPACT_ATOMS: atom_id res chain seq x y z
N MET A 1 -7.17 24.91 27.76
CA MET A 1 -7.58 23.58 27.28
C MET A 1 -7.81 23.68 25.80
N SER A 2 -7.33 22.67 25.07
CA SER A 2 -7.73 22.30 23.71
C SER A 2 -7.11 23.14 22.57
N GLY A 3 -6.59 22.57 21.48
CA GLY A 3 -6.58 21.18 21.03
C GLY A 3 -5.20 20.81 20.51
N ASP A 4 -4.77 19.62 20.90
CA ASP A 4 -3.82 18.81 20.14
C ASP A 4 -4.32 18.80 18.69
N THR A 5 -3.60 19.44 17.78
CA THR A 5 -3.80 19.18 16.35
C THR A 5 -3.24 17.79 16.15
N GLU A 6 -4.03 16.76 16.43
CA GLU A 6 -3.78 15.43 15.89
C GLU A 6 -3.69 15.64 14.39
N ASP A 7 -2.48 15.58 13.85
CA ASP A 7 -2.22 15.41 12.42
C ASP A 7 -2.84 14.05 12.07
N LYS A 8 -4.17 14.03 11.90
CA LYS A 8 -4.91 12.84 11.54
C LYS A 8 -4.55 12.54 10.10
N GLU A 9 -3.74 11.50 9.95
CA GLU A 9 -3.42 10.93 8.66
C GLU A 9 -4.71 10.69 7.88
N ALA A 10 -4.72 11.08 6.60
CA ALA A 10 -5.84 10.78 5.73
C ALA A 10 -5.98 9.25 5.57
N PRO A 11 -7.20 8.69 5.54
CA PRO A 11 -7.40 7.27 5.27
C PRO A 11 -6.79 6.87 3.92
N GLY A 12 -6.14 5.72 3.87
CA GLY A 12 -5.47 5.23 2.68
C GLY A 12 -4.21 4.41 2.95
N VAL A 13 -3.40 4.19 1.92
CA VAL A 13 -2.17 3.42 1.99
C VAL A 13 -0.95 4.34 1.88
N TYR A 14 -0.04 4.16 2.83
CA TYR A 14 1.20 4.91 2.95
C TYR A 14 2.39 4.00 2.68
N LEU A 15 3.43 4.55 2.06
CA LEU A 15 4.73 3.93 1.86
C LEU A 15 5.76 4.56 2.83
N LEU A 16 6.60 3.73 3.44
CA LEU A 16 7.80 4.20 4.12
C LEU A 16 8.88 4.57 3.10
N ASP A 17 9.24 5.84 3.05
CA ASP A 17 10.26 6.38 2.14
C ASP A 17 11.70 6.10 2.64
N PRO A 18 12.75 6.42 1.85
CA PRO A 18 14.14 6.25 2.28
C PRO A 18 14.58 7.11 3.48
N GLU A 19 13.79 8.11 3.86
CA GLU A 19 14.05 9.01 4.98
C GLU A 19 13.24 8.59 6.23
N ASP A 20 12.71 7.36 6.24
CA ASP A 20 11.86 6.79 7.29
C ASP A 20 10.57 7.59 7.53
N ARG A 21 10.04 8.20 6.48
CA ARG A 21 8.78 8.95 6.53
C ARG A 21 7.67 8.23 5.80
N TRP A 22 6.49 8.20 6.42
CA TRP A 22 5.28 7.68 5.80
C TRP A 22 4.70 8.70 4.82
N ARG A 23 4.58 8.29 3.56
CA ARG A 23 4.00 9.10 2.48
C ARG A 23 2.76 8.41 1.93
N LEU A 24 1.65 9.14 1.85
CA LEU A 24 0.43 8.65 1.21
C LEU A 24 0.70 8.38 -0.28
N ILE A 25 0.41 7.15 -0.71
CA ILE A 25 0.55 6.72 -2.11
C ILE A 25 -0.79 6.36 -2.75
N HIS A 26 -1.81 6.13 -1.94
CA HIS A 26 -3.17 5.82 -2.37
C HIS A 26 -4.14 6.37 -1.32
N GLU A 27 -4.94 7.38 -1.69
CA GLU A 27 -6.04 7.86 -0.85
C GLU A 27 -7.17 6.83 -0.86
N ASP A 28 -7.80 6.61 0.29
CA ASP A 28 -8.95 5.72 0.36
C ASP A 28 -10.11 6.28 -0.48
N ARG A 29 -10.55 5.48 -1.47
CA ARG A 29 -11.64 5.86 -2.40
C ARG A 29 -12.99 5.29 -1.97
N GLY A 30 -13.06 4.68 -0.78
CA GLY A 30 -14.20 3.90 -0.34
C GLY A 30 -14.21 2.51 -0.96
N GLY A 31 -14.87 1.57 -0.30
CA GLY A 31 -14.81 0.15 -0.64
C GLY A 31 -14.61 -0.73 0.59
N ASP A 32 -14.44 -2.02 0.38
CA ASP A 32 -14.12 -3.01 1.44
C ASP A 32 -12.76 -3.68 1.20
N TYR A 33 -11.86 -2.98 0.46
CA TYR A 33 -10.53 -3.49 0.19
C TYR A 33 -9.55 -3.21 1.33
N HIS A 34 -8.72 -4.20 1.61
CA HIS A 34 -7.64 -4.11 2.59
C HIS A 34 -6.27 -4.26 1.92
N LEU A 35 -5.26 -3.60 2.47
CA LEU A 35 -3.87 -3.72 2.02
C LEU A 35 -3.39 -5.18 2.06
N HIS A 36 -3.87 -5.94 3.05
CA HIS A 36 -3.55 -7.36 3.17
C HIS A 36 -4.14 -8.21 2.07
N ASP A 37 -5.20 -7.78 1.38
CA ASP A 37 -5.84 -8.52 0.29
C ASP A 37 -4.89 -8.71 -0.89
N ILE A 38 -3.90 -7.84 -1.06
CA ILE A 38 -2.83 -8.03 -2.06
C ILE A 38 -2.15 -9.41 -1.91
N LYS A 39 -1.95 -9.86 -0.66
CA LYS A 39 -1.34 -11.17 -0.41
C LYS A 39 -2.27 -12.32 -0.82
N GLU A 40 -3.57 -12.19 -0.57
CA GLU A 40 -4.54 -13.24 -0.89
C GLU A 40 -4.88 -13.27 -2.38
N ALA A 41 -5.08 -12.10 -2.99
CA ALA A 41 -5.42 -11.95 -4.40
C ALA A 41 -4.25 -12.32 -5.32
N PHE A 42 -3.03 -11.85 -5.02
CA PHE A 42 -1.90 -11.93 -5.95
C PHE A 42 -0.75 -12.81 -5.45
N ALA A 43 -0.88 -13.41 -4.26
CA ALA A 43 0.18 -14.17 -3.59
C ALA A 43 1.46 -13.36 -3.28
N LEU A 44 1.42 -12.02 -3.39
CA LEU A 44 2.60 -11.15 -3.27
C LEU A 44 2.77 -10.56 -1.87
N GLY A 45 4.03 -10.41 -1.45
CA GLY A 45 4.40 -9.73 -0.21
C GLY A 45 4.25 -10.56 1.07
N THR A 46 4.50 -9.90 2.19
CA THR A 46 4.45 -10.47 3.54
C THR A 46 3.61 -9.56 4.44
N ARG A 47 2.56 -10.12 5.03
CA ARG A 47 1.70 -9.42 6.01
C ARG A 47 2.47 -9.25 7.31
N ALA A 48 2.29 -8.09 7.92
CA ALA A 48 2.75 -7.75 9.26
C ALA A 48 1.75 -6.80 9.92
N GLN A 49 2.05 -6.40 11.16
CA GLN A 49 1.28 -5.40 11.89
C GLN A 49 2.27 -4.41 12.52
N GLY A 50 1.96 -3.12 12.44
CA GLY A 50 2.75 -2.07 13.06
C GLY A 50 2.57 -2.03 14.58
N GLU A 51 3.45 -1.32 15.28
CA GLU A 51 3.32 -1.09 16.74
C GLU A 51 2.05 -0.30 17.10
N ASP A 52 1.57 0.52 16.16
CA ASP A 52 0.30 1.25 16.19
C ASP A 52 -0.93 0.36 15.93
N GLY A 53 -0.72 -0.93 15.68
CA GLY A 53 -1.76 -1.89 15.34
C GLY A 53 -2.23 -1.82 13.90
N LEU A 54 -1.65 -0.96 13.05
CA LEU A 54 -2.06 -0.81 11.66
C LEU A 54 -1.58 -1.98 10.79
N PRO A 55 -2.35 -2.39 9.76
CA PRO A 55 -1.92 -3.42 8.82
C PRO A 55 -0.67 -2.99 8.07
N LEU A 56 0.35 -3.83 8.07
CA LEU A 56 1.56 -3.65 7.28
C LEU A 56 1.69 -4.70 6.17
N LEU A 57 2.21 -4.29 5.02
CA LEU A 57 2.57 -5.19 3.94
C LEU A 57 3.98 -4.85 3.44
N ALA A 58 4.88 -5.83 3.50
CA ALA A 58 6.20 -5.73 2.89
C ALA A 58 6.16 -6.38 1.50
N LEU A 59 6.60 -5.64 0.48
CA LEU A 59 6.73 -6.11 -0.89
C LEU A 59 8.17 -5.92 -1.34
N SER A 60 8.75 -6.89 -2.03
CA SER A 60 9.95 -6.61 -2.81
C SER A 60 9.61 -5.66 -3.96
N ARG A 61 10.61 -4.91 -4.43
CA ARG A 61 10.46 -4.03 -5.58
C ARG A 61 10.02 -4.79 -6.84
N ALA A 62 10.44 -6.05 -6.99
CA ALA A 62 10.06 -6.89 -8.12
C ALA A 62 8.55 -7.22 -8.07
N GLU A 63 8.07 -7.66 -6.92
CA GLU A 63 6.64 -7.94 -6.68
C GLU A 63 5.80 -6.68 -6.89
N ALA A 64 6.22 -5.55 -6.33
CA ALA A 64 5.51 -4.29 -6.47
C ALA A 64 5.35 -3.87 -7.95
N ARG A 65 6.36 -4.12 -8.79
CA ARG A 65 6.28 -3.85 -10.24
C ARG A 65 5.38 -4.81 -11.01
N GLN A 66 5.17 -6.02 -10.49
CA GLN A 66 4.31 -7.04 -11.11
C GLN A 66 2.83 -6.85 -10.75
N LEU A 67 2.53 -6.18 -9.63
CA LEU A 67 1.17 -5.97 -9.13
C LEU A 67 0.21 -5.47 -10.20
N LYS A 68 0.58 -4.42 -10.96
CA LYS A 68 -0.29 -3.89 -12.01
C LYS A 68 -0.68 -4.95 -13.04
N ALA A 69 0.28 -5.74 -13.50
CA ALA A 69 -0.01 -6.75 -14.53
C ALA A 69 -0.93 -7.86 -14.00
N LEU A 70 -0.77 -8.26 -12.74
CA LEU A 70 -1.63 -9.26 -12.10
C LEU A 70 -3.03 -8.71 -11.83
N ALA A 71 -3.12 -7.48 -11.30
CA ALA A 71 -4.37 -6.80 -11.04
C ALA A 71 -5.15 -6.54 -12.34
N ASP A 72 -4.50 -6.07 -13.40
CA ASP A 72 -5.13 -5.88 -14.71
C ASP A 72 -5.66 -7.21 -15.28
N ALA A 73 -4.92 -8.32 -15.11
CA ALA A 73 -5.32 -9.63 -15.61
C ALA A 73 -6.53 -10.23 -14.87
N GLN A 74 -6.75 -9.82 -13.61
CA GLN A 74 -7.80 -10.31 -12.72
C GLN A 74 -8.78 -9.21 -12.33
N ALA A 75 -8.82 -8.08 -13.07
CA ALA A 75 -9.56 -6.90 -12.67
C ALA A 75 -11.08 -7.13 -12.54
N PHE A 76 -11.62 -8.14 -13.22
CA PHE A 76 -13.02 -8.53 -13.13
C PHE A 76 -13.34 -9.39 -11.90
N ASP A 77 -12.33 -9.97 -11.26
CA ASP A 77 -12.46 -10.86 -10.10
C ASP A 77 -12.22 -10.12 -8.76
N HIS A 78 -11.76 -8.86 -8.83
CA HIS A 78 -11.35 -8.06 -7.68
C HIS A 78 -12.10 -6.73 -7.61
N GLU A 79 -12.16 -6.15 -6.41
CA GLU A 79 -12.75 -4.84 -6.21
C GLU A 79 -11.96 -3.74 -6.93
N GLU A 80 -12.66 -2.73 -7.46
CA GLU A 80 -12.05 -1.60 -8.18
C GLU A 80 -11.02 -0.86 -7.31
N GLY A 81 -11.27 -0.75 -5.99
CA GLY A 81 -10.34 -0.16 -5.02
C GLY A 81 -9.02 -0.94 -4.91
N LEU A 82 -9.09 -2.27 -4.83
CA LEU A 82 -7.90 -3.13 -4.78
C LEU A 82 -7.09 -3.06 -6.08
N VAL A 83 -7.75 -3.04 -7.23
CA VAL A 83 -7.10 -2.90 -8.54
C VAL A 83 -6.41 -1.53 -8.66
N ALA A 84 -7.07 -0.46 -8.22
CA ALA A 84 -6.49 0.88 -8.18
C ALA A 84 -5.27 0.95 -7.25
N LEU A 85 -5.37 0.38 -6.05
CA LEU A 85 -4.25 0.28 -5.10
C LEU A 85 -3.05 -0.44 -5.71
N ALA A 86 -3.27 -1.59 -6.36
CA ALA A 86 -2.21 -2.35 -7.01
C ALA A 86 -1.53 -1.55 -8.14
N ALA A 87 -2.30 -0.77 -8.90
CA ALA A 87 -1.76 0.12 -9.93
C ALA A 87 -0.90 1.24 -9.33
N ASP A 88 -1.35 1.88 -8.25
CA ASP A 88 -0.64 2.96 -7.58
C ASP A 88 0.68 2.47 -6.95
N ILE A 89 0.67 1.31 -6.28
CA ILE A 89 1.90 0.69 -5.76
C ILE A 89 2.91 0.40 -6.88
N ALA A 90 2.44 -0.14 -8.01
CA ALA A 90 3.30 -0.46 -9.14
C ALA A 90 3.90 0.79 -9.79
N GLN A 91 3.12 1.87 -9.87
CA GLN A 91 3.59 3.17 -10.34
C GLN A 91 4.69 3.71 -9.43
N ILE A 92 4.44 3.74 -8.12
CA ILE A 92 5.43 4.22 -7.14
C ILE A 92 6.71 3.37 -7.15
N ALA A 93 6.62 2.05 -7.28
CA ALA A 93 7.80 1.18 -7.37
C ALA A 93 8.71 1.47 -8.59
N ARG A 94 8.20 2.17 -9.61
CA ARG A 94 9.01 2.66 -10.74
C ARG A 94 9.79 3.91 -10.39
N GLU A 95 9.22 4.77 -9.55
CA GLU A 95 9.78 6.06 -9.14
C GLU A 95 10.82 5.95 -8.02
N LEU A 96 10.76 4.87 -7.22
CA LEU A 96 11.68 4.68 -6.09
C LEU A 96 13.16 4.48 -6.50
N PRO A 97 14.12 4.95 -5.69
CA PRO A 97 15.55 4.72 -5.88
C PRO A 97 15.88 3.23 -6.04
N ARG A 98 16.85 2.89 -6.90
CA ARG A 98 17.27 1.48 -7.16
C ARG A 98 17.81 0.76 -5.94
N THR A 99 18.28 1.51 -4.95
CA THR A 99 18.76 1.02 -3.67
C THR A 99 17.64 0.49 -2.77
N MET A 100 16.40 0.94 -2.94
CA MET A 100 15.25 0.35 -2.26
C MET A 100 14.85 -0.94 -2.97
N THR A 101 15.18 -2.06 -2.35
CA THR A 101 14.83 -3.41 -2.81
C THR A 101 13.52 -3.92 -2.21
N GLN A 102 13.06 -3.29 -1.13
CA GLN A 102 11.83 -3.60 -0.41
C GLN A 102 11.02 -2.32 -0.18
N LEU A 103 9.70 -2.44 -0.27
CA LEU A 103 8.70 -1.43 0.04
C LEU A 103 7.97 -1.89 1.29
N GLN A 104 7.78 -0.99 2.24
CA GLN A 104 6.94 -1.23 3.40
C GLN A 104 5.73 -0.32 3.30
N LEU A 105 4.55 -0.92 3.32
CA LEU A 105 3.27 -0.25 3.18
C LEU A 105 2.48 -0.38 4.47
N ARG A 106 1.71 0.66 4.82
CA ARG A 106 0.72 0.63 5.91
C ARG A 106 -0.64 1.13 5.44
N GLN A 107 -1.72 0.65 6.03
CA GLN A 107 -3.06 1.15 5.78
C GLN A 107 -3.59 1.90 7.01
N VAL A 108 -4.13 3.10 6.77
CA VAL A 108 -4.84 3.94 7.74
C VAL A 108 -6.32 3.93 7.35
N PHE A 109 -7.22 3.84 8.34
CA PHE A 109 -8.69 3.78 8.17
C PHE A 109 -9.36 5.04 8.71
#